data_AF-A0A7D5YCD4-F1
#
_entry.id   AF-A0A7D5YCD4-F1
#
_cell.length_a   1.000
_cell.length_b   1.000
_cell.length_c   1.000
_cell.angle_alpha   90.00
_cell.angle_beta   90.00
_cell.angle_gamma   90.00
#
_symmetry.space_group_name_H-M   'P 1'
#
loop_
_entity.id
_entity.type
_entity.pdbx_description
1 polymer ?
#
loop_
_entity_poly.entity_id
_entity_poly.type
_entity_poly.pdbx_seq_one_letter_code
_entity_poly.pdbx_strand_id
1 'polypeptide(L)'
;MRTVLVCVRTPLAAQQLTTAAARLGLSAAVRTAVSDPEVMLRLAEGPADVVLADTALTRPDSAGFVRRVLARAPQAAVLLLGAEESEAAAATIGAGARGLIQGTDHDLTSAVAKALLLLSAPGRAAHSRVTDPLRDAASVGGPVRSAPAGRPPAKSGPTWPAGPEGSAGAPPAVVPVQRGDDEVEAAGEGETTAAAGQRPAPARGGRSAIGLTERELQVLLGMAEGKSNAEIGRELFVSEDTVKTHARRLFRKLGARDRAHAVAAGFRAGLVT
;
A
#
# COMPACT_ATOMS: atom_id res chain seq x y z
N MET A 1 -28.83 -6.49 17.20
CA MET A 1 -27.94 -5.45 16.64
C MET A 1 -26.67 -6.13 16.19
N ARG A 2 -26.08 -5.73 15.06
CA ARG A 2 -24.83 -6.36 14.60
C ARG A 2 -23.67 -5.94 15.50
N THR A 3 -22.95 -6.89 16.08
CA THR A 3 -21.73 -6.60 16.87
C THR A 3 -20.51 -6.60 15.96
N VAL A 4 -19.61 -5.64 16.17
CA VAL A 4 -18.41 -5.42 15.36
C VAL A 4 -17.19 -5.44 16.26
N LEU A 5 -16.21 -6.28 15.92
CA LEU A 5 -14.89 -6.27 16.53
C LEU A 5 -13.89 -5.65 15.54
N VAL A 6 -13.19 -4.60 15.98
CA VAL A 6 -12.26 -3.84 15.16
C VAL A 6 -10.83 -4.03 15.68
N CYS A 7 -9.97 -4.61 14.85
CA CYS A 7 -8.60 -4.97 15.21
C CYS A 7 -7.63 -3.97 14.57
N VAL A 8 -6.91 -3.20 15.39
CA VAL A 8 -6.01 -2.12 14.96
C VAL A 8 -4.63 -2.27 15.59
N ARG A 9 -3.55 -1.91 14.91
CA ARG A 9 -2.19 -2.10 15.47
C ARG A 9 -1.87 -1.19 16.67
N THR A 10 -2.57 -0.06 16.86
CA THR A 10 -2.18 0.94 17.87
C THR A 10 -3.28 1.21 18.91
N PRO A 11 -2.91 1.41 20.20
CA PRO A 11 -3.83 1.85 21.23
C PRO A 11 -4.52 3.19 20.92
N LEU A 12 -3.81 4.11 20.27
CA LEU A 12 -4.37 5.40 19.87
C LEU A 12 -5.50 5.24 18.86
N ALA A 13 -5.33 4.40 17.83
CA ALA A 13 -6.38 4.11 16.87
C ALA A 13 -7.59 3.42 17.54
N ALA A 14 -7.35 2.50 18.47
CA ALA A 14 -8.43 1.85 19.23
C ALA A 14 -9.22 2.86 20.07
N GLN A 15 -8.53 3.81 20.71
CA GLN A 15 -9.17 4.88 21.48
C GLN A 15 -9.99 5.82 20.57
N GLN A 16 -9.47 6.18 19.40
CA GLN A 16 -10.18 7.01 18.42
C GLN A 16 -11.45 6.32 17.91
N LEU A 17 -11.36 5.04 17.57
CA LEU A 17 -12.50 4.20 17.16
C LEU A 17 -13.56 4.10 18.26
N THR A 18 -13.13 3.84 19.50
CA THR A 18 -14.04 3.77 20.66
C THR A 18 -14.75 5.10 20.89
N THR A 19 -14.00 6.21 20.80
CA THR A 19 -14.56 7.57 20.93
C THR A 19 -15.55 7.88 19.80
N ALA A 20 -15.24 7.49 18.57
CA ALA A 20 -16.13 7.65 17.42
C ALA A 20 -17.42 6.82 17.58
N ALA A 21 -17.30 5.56 18.00
CA ALA A 21 -18.45 4.70 18.27
C ALA A 21 -19.35 5.29 19.37
N ALA A 22 -18.77 5.83 20.44
CA ALA A 22 -19.52 6.48 21.51
C ALA A 22 -20.29 7.72 21.03
N ARG A 23 -19.66 8.57 20.21
CA ARG A 23 -20.33 9.74 19.61
C ARG A 23 -21.50 9.35 18.70
N LEU A 24 -21.45 8.15 18.11
CA LEU A 24 -22.51 7.60 17.27
C LEU A 24 -23.55 6.76 18.03
N GLY A 25 -23.42 6.62 19.36
CA GLY A 25 -24.32 5.78 20.16
C GLY A 25 -24.15 4.28 19.97
N LEU A 26 -22.98 3.84 19.47
CA LEU A 26 -22.69 2.44 19.11
C LEU A 26 -21.73 1.74 20.10
N SER A 27 -21.49 2.31 21.28
CA SER A 27 -20.53 1.76 22.26
C SER A 27 -20.79 0.31 22.64
N ALA A 28 -22.06 -0.11 22.67
CA ALA A 28 -22.42 -1.49 23.00
C ALA A 28 -22.21 -2.47 21.83
N ALA A 29 -22.14 -1.96 20.60
CA ALA A 29 -22.01 -2.77 19.39
C ALA A 29 -20.56 -2.89 18.91
N VAL A 30 -19.69 -1.92 19.23
CA VAL A 30 -18.31 -1.86 18.74
C VAL A 30 -17.33 -2.17 19.85
N ARG A 31 -16.50 -3.19 19.64
CA ARG A 31 -15.34 -3.52 20.48
C ARG A 31 -14.07 -3.35 19.67
N THR A 32 -12.96 -3.01 20.33
CA THR A 32 -11.64 -2.90 19.70
C THR A 32 -10.64 -3.85 20.32
N ALA A 33 -9.66 -4.29 19.54
CA ALA A 33 -8.52 -5.06 20.01
C ALA A 33 -7.24 -4.58 19.33
N VAL A 34 -6.12 -4.56 20.06
CA VAL A 34 -4.82 -4.08 19.56
C VAL A 34 -3.78 -5.17 19.31
N SER A 35 -4.13 -6.42 19.58
CA SER A 35 -3.25 -7.57 19.37
C SER A 35 -4.05 -8.84 19.12
N ASP A 36 -3.47 -9.84 18.47
CA ASP A 36 -4.12 -11.13 18.22
C ASP A 36 -4.62 -11.83 19.51
N PRO A 37 -3.84 -11.89 20.62
CA PRO A 37 -4.36 -12.42 21.89
C PRO A 37 -5.58 -11.67 22.40
N GLU A 38 -5.61 -10.34 22.28
CA GLU A 38 -6.76 -9.54 22.67
C GLU A 38 -7.96 -9.82 21.78
N VAL A 39 -7.78 -10.01 20.46
CA VAL A 39 -8.87 -10.40 19.55
C VAL A 39 -9.53 -11.70 20.04
N MET A 40 -8.71 -12.72 20.37
CA MET A 40 -9.24 -13.99 20.87
C MET A 40 -9.99 -13.83 22.20
N LEU A 41 -9.48 -12.97 23.09
CA LEU A 41 -10.13 -12.67 24.36
C LEU A 41 -11.50 -11.97 24.13
N ARG A 42 -11.57 -10.98 23.23
CA ARG A 42 -12.83 -10.27 22.90
C ARG A 42 -13.86 -11.16 22.20
N LEU A 43 -13.42 -12.16 21.45
CA LEU A 43 -14.30 -13.16 20.84
C LEU A 43 -14.81 -14.18 21.87
N ALA A 44 -14.02 -14.45 22.92
CA ALA A 44 -14.45 -15.28 24.05
C ALA A 44 -15.45 -14.55 24.97
N GLU A 45 -15.31 -13.23 25.14
CA GLU A 45 -16.26 -12.40 25.89
C GLU A 45 -17.66 -12.32 25.26
N GLY A 46 -17.75 -12.47 23.93
CA GLY A 46 -19.03 -12.49 23.25
C GLY A 46 -18.91 -12.55 21.73
N PRO A 47 -20.02 -12.88 21.04
CA PRO A 47 -20.00 -13.03 19.59
C PRO A 47 -19.72 -11.69 18.88
N ALA A 48 -19.10 -11.81 17.70
CA ALA A 48 -18.93 -10.73 16.73
C ALA A 48 -19.59 -11.16 15.41
N ASP A 49 -20.51 -10.36 14.89
CA ASP A 49 -21.10 -10.60 13.57
C ASP A 49 -20.14 -10.16 12.45
N VAL A 50 -19.31 -9.17 12.73
CA VAL A 50 -18.31 -8.64 11.79
C VAL A 50 -16.99 -8.48 12.52
N VAL A 51 -15.91 -8.92 11.89
CA VAL A 51 -14.53 -8.66 12.33
C VAL A 51 -13.83 -7.84 11.26
N LEU A 52 -13.46 -6.62 11.60
CA LEU A 52 -12.66 -5.74 10.76
C LEU A 52 -11.23 -5.78 11.27
N ALA A 53 -10.27 -6.17 10.44
CA ALA A 53 -8.88 -6.31 10.86
C ALA A 53 -7.93 -5.52 9.96
N ASP A 54 -7.09 -4.70 10.58
CA ASP A 54 -5.95 -4.08 9.94
C ASP A 54 -4.94 -5.17 9.54
N THR A 55 -4.54 -5.24 8.26
CA THR A 55 -3.54 -6.21 7.79
C THR A 55 -2.20 -6.02 8.50
N ALA A 56 -1.95 -4.81 8.99
CA ALA A 56 -0.80 -4.49 9.81
C ALA A 56 -0.80 -5.26 11.16
N LEU A 57 -1.97 -5.61 11.71
CA LEU A 57 -2.08 -6.40 12.94
C LEU A 57 -2.01 -7.91 12.67
N THR A 58 -2.50 -8.36 11.51
CA THR A 58 -2.66 -9.79 11.21
C THR A 58 -1.40 -10.42 10.60
N ARG A 59 -0.51 -9.61 10.03
CA ARG A 59 0.77 -10.06 9.48
C ARG A 59 1.72 -10.61 10.55
N PRO A 60 2.60 -11.56 10.17
CA PRO A 60 2.84 -12.06 8.82
C PRO A 60 1.83 -13.12 8.33
N ASP A 61 0.95 -13.61 9.20
CA ASP A 61 0.05 -14.74 8.91
C ASP A 61 -1.44 -14.30 8.95
N SER A 62 -1.82 -13.49 7.97
CA SER A 62 -3.21 -13.01 7.83
C SER A 62 -4.21 -14.16 7.62
N ALA A 63 -3.81 -15.21 6.89
CA ALA A 63 -4.64 -16.39 6.66
C ALA A 63 -4.88 -17.19 7.94
N GLY A 64 -3.84 -17.44 8.73
CA GLY A 64 -3.97 -18.13 10.01
C GLY A 64 -4.74 -17.31 11.03
N PHE A 65 -4.60 -15.98 11.04
CA PHE A 65 -5.47 -15.10 11.83
C PHE A 65 -6.95 -15.32 11.50
N VAL A 66 -7.32 -15.31 10.21
CA VAL A 66 -8.69 -15.56 9.76
C VAL A 66 -9.20 -16.93 10.21
N ARG A 67 -8.39 -17.98 10.06
CA ARG A 67 -8.76 -19.33 10.52
C ARG A 67 -9.03 -19.36 12.03
N ARG A 68 -8.19 -18.70 12.84
CA ARG A 68 -8.37 -18.61 14.29
C ARG A 68 -9.65 -17.86 14.66
N VAL A 69 -9.93 -16.74 14.00
CA VAL A 69 -11.17 -15.98 14.18
C VAL A 69 -12.39 -16.82 13.84
N LEU A 70 -12.42 -17.46 12.67
CA LEU A 70 -13.56 -18.28 12.22
C LEU A 70 -13.73 -19.55 13.05
N ALA A 71 -12.66 -20.12 13.62
CA ALA A 71 -12.76 -21.23 14.55
C ALA A 71 -13.47 -20.83 15.86
N ARG A 72 -13.39 -19.55 16.27
CA ARG A 72 -14.06 -19.02 17.46
C ARG A 72 -15.43 -18.41 17.18
N ALA A 73 -15.59 -17.79 16.02
CA ALA A 73 -16.81 -17.14 15.57
C ALA A 73 -17.13 -17.56 14.11
N PRO A 74 -17.69 -18.76 13.89
CA PRO A 74 -17.94 -19.30 12.55
C PRO A 74 -18.89 -18.45 11.71
N GLN A 75 -19.79 -17.72 12.35
CA GLN A 75 -20.75 -16.81 11.72
C GLN A 75 -20.18 -15.42 11.37
N ALA A 76 -18.97 -15.08 11.83
CA ALA A 76 -18.42 -13.75 11.64
C ALA A 76 -18.05 -13.47 10.19
N ALA A 77 -18.47 -12.32 9.67
CA ALA A 77 -17.93 -11.80 8.42
C ALA A 77 -16.58 -11.13 8.69
N VAL A 78 -15.49 -11.78 8.27
CA VAL A 78 -14.13 -11.25 8.43
C VAL A 78 -13.72 -10.43 7.21
N LEU A 79 -13.33 -9.17 7.41
CA LEU A 79 -12.85 -8.26 6.37
C LEU A 79 -11.49 -7.70 6.78
N LEU A 80 -10.52 -7.80 5.89
CA LEU A 80 -9.20 -7.22 6.10
C LEU A 80 -9.06 -5.88 5.38
N LEU A 81 -8.37 -4.94 6.01
CA LEU A 81 -8.17 -3.58 5.53
C LEU A 81 -6.67 -3.29 5.50
N GLY A 82 -6.16 -2.88 4.35
CA GLY A 82 -4.75 -2.52 4.19
C GLY A 82 -4.10 -3.19 2.99
N ALA A 83 -2.82 -2.90 2.78
CA ALA A 83 -2.05 -3.48 1.70
C ALA A 83 -1.79 -4.98 2.00
N GLU A 84 -2.12 -5.85 1.04
CA GLU A 84 -1.69 -7.25 1.01
C GLU A 84 -1.11 -7.62 -0.35
N GLU A 85 -0.04 -8.42 -0.34
CA GLU A 85 0.53 -9.00 -1.57
C GLU A 85 -0.45 -10.00 -2.19
N SER A 86 -0.41 -10.20 -3.51
CA SER A 86 -1.41 -10.99 -4.22
C SER A 86 -1.53 -12.43 -3.70
N GLU A 87 -0.40 -13.07 -3.39
CA GLU A 87 -0.38 -14.43 -2.84
C GLU A 87 -0.96 -14.50 -1.42
N ALA A 88 -0.54 -13.57 -0.54
CA ALA A 88 -1.06 -13.45 0.81
C ALA A 88 -2.56 -13.12 0.83
N ALA A 89 -3.02 -12.27 -0.09
CA ALA A 89 -4.43 -11.95 -0.27
C ALA A 89 -5.25 -13.18 -0.69
N ALA A 90 -4.75 -13.96 -1.66
CA ALA A 90 -5.40 -15.19 -2.11
C ALA A 90 -5.49 -16.22 -0.98
N ALA A 91 -4.41 -16.41 -0.21
CA ALA A 91 -4.39 -17.30 0.95
C ALA A 91 -5.39 -16.85 2.04
N THR A 92 -5.52 -15.55 2.24
CA THR A 92 -6.45 -14.95 3.21
C THR A 92 -7.91 -15.13 2.81
N ILE A 93 -8.24 -14.95 1.53
CA ILE A 93 -9.59 -15.26 1.00
C ILE A 93 -9.86 -16.76 1.09
N GLY A 94 -8.89 -17.60 0.71
CA GLY A 94 -8.99 -19.06 0.83
C GLY A 94 -9.15 -19.55 2.28
N ALA A 95 -8.70 -18.78 3.27
CA ALA A 95 -8.93 -19.04 4.68
C ALA A 95 -10.35 -18.71 5.17
N GLY A 96 -11.20 -18.10 4.34
CA GLY A 96 -12.58 -17.76 4.64
C GLY A 96 -12.85 -16.28 4.88
N ALA A 97 -11.88 -15.39 4.62
CA ALA A 97 -12.15 -13.96 4.68
C ALA A 97 -13.18 -13.60 3.61
N ARG A 98 -14.15 -12.76 3.99
CA ARG A 98 -15.23 -12.33 3.09
C ARG A 98 -14.77 -11.31 2.07
N GLY A 99 -13.68 -10.60 2.37
CA GLY A 99 -13.09 -9.64 1.46
C GLY A 99 -11.84 -9.00 2.04
N LEU A 100 -11.15 -8.31 1.15
CA LEU A 100 -9.98 -7.54 1.48
C LEU A 100 -10.08 -6.18 0.77
N ILE A 101 -9.95 -5.10 1.53
CA ILE A 101 -9.95 -3.75 0.99
C ILE A 101 -8.50 -3.29 0.93
N GLN A 102 -7.97 -3.25 -0.29
CA GLN A 102 -6.65 -2.70 -0.57
C GLN A 102 -6.68 -1.19 -0.37
N GLY A 103 -5.72 -0.68 0.38
CA GLY A 103 -5.58 0.75 0.63
C GLY A 103 -4.19 1.08 1.16
N THR A 104 -3.62 2.16 0.66
CA THR A 104 -2.34 2.70 1.16
C THR A 104 -2.54 3.60 2.38
N ASP A 105 -3.69 4.30 2.45
CA ASP A 105 -3.95 5.42 3.38
C ASP A 105 -5.36 5.43 3.98
N HIS A 106 -6.12 4.32 3.94
CA HIS A 106 -7.38 4.28 4.68
C HIS A 106 -7.08 4.10 6.17
N ASP A 107 -7.02 5.21 6.89
CA ASP A 107 -7.10 5.24 8.35
C ASP A 107 -8.27 4.32 8.73
N LEU A 108 -7.97 3.19 9.41
CA LEU A 108 -8.96 2.18 9.75
C LEU A 108 -10.16 2.84 10.42
N THR A 109 -9.90 3.93 11.15
CA THR A 109 -10.87 4.84 11.73
C THR A 109 -11.90 5.38 10.72
N SER A 110 -11.46 5.88 9.56
CA SER A 110 -12.33 6.39 8.50
C SER A 110 -13.08 5.28 7.77
N ALA A 111 -12.41 4.16 7.47
CA ALA A 111 -13.03 3.00 6.83
C ALA A 111 -14.11 2.39 7.74
N VAL A 112 -13.80 2.22 9.02
CA VAL A 112 -14.70 1.68 10.04
C VAL A 112 -15.81 2.68 10.33
N ALA A 113 -15.55 3.99 10.45
CA ALA A 113 -16.60 4.99 10.61
C ALA A 113 -17.59 4.98 9.43
N LYS A 114 -17.11 4.89 8.19
CA LYS A 114 -17.96 4.77 7.00
C LYS A 114 -18.74 3.45 6.98
N ALA A 115 -18.08 2.32 7.29
CA ALA A 115 -18.73 1.02 7.35
C ALA A 115 -19.80 0.97 8.45
N LEU A 116 -19.53 1.54 9.63
CA LEU A 116 -20.47 1.63 10.75
C LEU A 116 -21.65 2.57 10.44
N LEU A 117 -21.43 3.68 9.72
CA LEU A 117 -22.49 4.55 9.23
C LEU A 117 -23.40 3.83 8.23
N LEU A 118 -22.83 3.04 7.32
CA LEU A 118 -23.61 2.23 6.37
C LEU A 118 -24.39 1.10 7.06
N LEU A 119 -23.84 0.51 8.13
CA LEU A 119 -24.53 -0.51 8.93
C LEU A 119 -25.62 0.07 9.84
N SER A 120 -25.51 1.35 10.21
CA SER A 120 -26.49 2.08 11.02
C SER A 120 -27.62 2.71 10.20
N ALA A 121 -27.50 2.74 8.85
CA ALA A 121 -28.58 3.21 7.99
C ALA A 121 -29.76 2.23 8.04
N PRO A 122 -31.01 2.68 8.31
CA PRO A 122 -32.18 1.82 8.27
C PRO A 122 -32.27 1.18 6.88
N GLY A 123 -32.34 -0.15 6.88
CA GLY A 123 -31.97 -0.98 5.75
C GLY A 123 -32.66 -0.61 4.44
N ARG A 124 -31.86 -0.37 3.40
CA ARG A 124 -32.33 -0.56 2.04
C ARG A 124 -32.21 -2.05 1.73
N ALA A 125 -33.29 -2.78 2.02
CA ALA A 125 -33.50 -4.11 1.51
C ALA A 125 -33.40 -4.10 -0.02
N ALA A 126 -32.70 -5.10 -0.56
CA ALA A 126 -32.68 -5.54 -1.95
C ALA A 126 -32.28 -4.50 -3.02
N HIS A 127 -31.08 -4.68 -3.59
CA HIS A 127 -30.96 -4.75 -5.05
C HIS A 127 -29.84 -5.73 -5.44
N SER A 128 -30.31 -6.85 -6.02
CA SER A 128 -29.69 -7.58 -7.14
C SER A 128 -28.26 -8.13 -6.97
N ARG A 129 -28.18 -9.43 -6.70
CA ARG A 129 -27.05 -10.27 -7.12
C ARG A 129 -26.89 -10.14 -8.63
N VAL A 130 -25.86 -9.44 -9.08
CA VAL A 130 -25.37 -9.55 -10.46
C VAL A 130 -24.35 -10.69 -10.46
N THR A 131 -24.86 -11.91 -10.59
CA THR A 131 -24.15 -13.00 -11.25
C THR A 131 -25.03 -13.36 -12.42
N ASP A 132 -24.71 -12.84 -13.59
CA ASP A 132 -25.27 -13.30 -14.85
C ASP A 132 -24.26 -14.30 -15.45
N PRO A 133 -24.49 -15.62 -15.30
CA PRO A 133 -23.54 -16.64 -15.77
C PRO A 133 -23.51 -16.76 -17.31
N LEU A 134 -24.35 -16.01 -18.03
CA LEU A 134 -24.45 -16.07 -19.49
C LEU A 134 -23.53 -15.07 -20.23
N ARG A 135 -22.82 -14.19 -19.50
CA ARG A 135 -21.85 -13.24 -20.12
C ARG A 135 -20.40 -13.70 -20.08
N ASP A 136 -20.02 -14.62 -19.19
CA ASP A 136 -18.64 -15.16 -19.11
C ASP A 136 -18.38 -16.35 -20.06
N ALA A 137 -19.41 -16.83 -20.75
CA ALA A 137 -19.25 -17.88 -21.77
C ALA A 137 -18.71 -17.34 -23.12
N ALA A 138 -18.52 -16.03 -23.28
CA ALA A 138 -18.15 -15.40 -24.55
C ALA A 138 -16.68 -14.92 -24.66
N SER A 139 -15.83 -15.18 -23.66
CA SER A 139 -14.43 -14.68 -23.66
C SER A 139 -13.35 -15.76 -23.56
N VAL A 140 -13.70 -17.05 -23.62
CA VAL A 140 -12.73 -18.15 -23.76
C VAL A 140 -13.12 -19.03 -24.94
N GLY A 141 -12.68 -18.66 -26.14
CA GLY A 141 -13.00 -19.40 -27.37
C GLY A 141 -12.26 -18.92 -28.61
N GLY A 142 -10.93 -18.98 -28.60
CA GLY A 142 -10.10 -18.92 -29.83
C GLY A 142 -9.76 -20.34 -30.31
N PRO A 143 -9.66 -20.60 -31.63
CA PRO A 143 -9.85 -21.93 -32.20
C PRO A 143 -8.67 -22.87 -31.97
N VAL A 144 -8.98 -24.06 -31.42
CA VAL A 144 -8.12 -25.24 -31.47
C VAL A 144 -8.05 -25.73 -32.91
N ARG A 145 -6.87 -25.66 -33.53
CA ARG A 145 -6.59 -26.33 -34.81
C ARG A 145 -6.47 -27.82 -34.57
N SER A 146 -7.37 -28.58 -35.18
CA SER A 146 -7.33 -30.03 -35.33
C SER A 146 -6.22 -30.46 -36.29
N ALA A 147 -5.34 -31.37 -35.86
CA ALA A 147 -4.48 -32.16 -36.74
C ALA A 147 -5.14 -33.52 -37.02
N PRO A 148 -4.99 -34.11 -38.23
CA PRO A 148 -5.37 -35.50 -38.47
C PRO A 148 -4.21 -36.47 -38.20
N ALA A 149 -4.57 -37.71 -37.87
CA ALA A 149 -3.70 -38.79 -37.44
C ALA A 149 -3.05 -39.58 -38.59
N GLY A 150 -1.86 -40.14 -38.34
CA GLY A 150 -1.19 -41.16 -39.18
C GLY A 150 0.20 -41.55 -38.66
N ARG A 151 0.31 -42.74 -38.04
CA ARG A 151 1.49 -43.44 -37.45
C ARG A 151 2.36 -44.14 -38.56
N PRO A 152 3.50 -44.86 -38.34
CA PRO A 152 4.33 -45.16 -37.14
C PRO A 152 5.89 -45.15 -37.43
N PRO A 153 6.82 -45.95 -36.80
CA PRO A 153 7.95 -45.40 -36.02
C PRO A 153 9.39 -45.85 -36.42
N ALA A 154 10.42 -45.05 -36.09
CA ALA A 154 11.84 -45.49 -36.00
C ALA A 154 12.66 -44.43 -35.22
N LYS A 155 13.20 -44.75 -34.04
CA LYS A 155 14.58 -45.18 -33.72
C LYS A 155 15.68 -44.10 -33.80
N SER A 156 16.60 -44.22 -32.83
CA SER A 156 17.94 -43.61 -32.62
C SER A 156 18.05 -42.18 -32.08
N GLY A 157 18.75 -42.06 -30.93
CA GLY A 157 19.35 -40.83 -30.39
C GLY A 157 20.54 -40.34 -31.23
N PRO A 158 21.36 -39.36 -30.76
CA PRO A 158 22.25 -39.51 -29.59
C PRO A 158 22.19 -38.33 -28.59
N THR A 159 22.25 -38.57 -27.28
CA THR A 159 23.42 -38.36 -26.39
C THR A 159 24.32 -37.17 -26.74
N TRP A 160 24.21 -36.09 -25.95
CA TRP A 160 25.21 -35.03 -25.87
C TRP A 160 26.21 -35.33 -24.74
N PRO A 161 27.52 -35.23 -24.97
CA PRO A 161 28.53 -35.59 -23.96
C PRO A 161 28.81 -34.46 -22.99
N ALA A 162 29.21 -34.87 -21.78
CA ALA A 162 29.76 -34.05 -20.72
C ALA A 162 31.24 -33.69 -20.97
N GLY A 163 31.62 -32.46 -20.60
CA GLY A 163 33.00 -32.01 -20.33
C GLY A 163 33.96 -31.95 -21.53
N PRO A 164 35.03 -31.11 -21.48
CA PRO A 164 35.91 -31.06 -20.33
C PRO A 164 36.30 -29.64 -19.84
N GLU A 165 36.99 -29.68 -18.72
CA GLU A 165 37.52 -28.61 -17.90
C GLU A 165 38.60 -27.75 -18.59
N GLY A 166 38.72 -26.51 -18.11
CA GLY A 166 40.02 -25.85 -17.94
C GLY A 166 40.43 -24.82 -18.98
N SER A 167 40.33 -23.54 -18.62
CA SER A 167 41.45 -22.56 -18.66
C SER A 167 40.95 -21.11 -18.68
N ALA A 168 41.20 -20.42 -17.56
CA ALA A 168 41.68 -19.05 -17.41
C ALA A 168 41.26 -17.97 -18.44
N GLY A 169 40.63 -16.89 -17.94
CA GLY A 169 40.72 -15.58 -18.56
C GLY A 169 39.50 -14.67 -18.36
N ALA A 170 39.72 -13.56 -17.64
CA ALA A 170 38.92 -12.33 -17.56
C ALA A 170 37.68 -12.30 -16.63
N PRO A 171 37.74 -11.54 -15.51
CA PRO A 171 36.55 -11.18 -14.74
C PRO A 171 35.70 -10.15 -15.49
N PRO A 172 34.36 -10.12 -15.30
CA PRO A 172 33.53 -9.08 -15.89
C PRO A 172 33.88 -7.71 -15.30
N ALA A 173 34.03 -6.73 -16.21
CA ALA A 173 34.38 -5.35 -15.92
C ALA A 173 33.43 -4.73 -14.89
N VAL A 174 33.95 -4.52 -13.69
CA VAL A 174 33.36 -3.70 -12.64
C VAL A 174 33.52 -2.25 -13.08
N VAL A 175 32.42 -1.57 -13.40
CA VAL A 175 32.42 -0.13 -13.63
C VAL A 175 32.55 0.56 -12.27
N PRO A 176 33.61 1.34 -12.00
CA PRO A 176 33.72 2.07 -10.75
C PRO A 176 32.76 3.27 -10.78
N VAL A 177 31.74 3.25 -9.92
CA VAL A 177 30.99 4.46 -9.58
C VAL A 177 31.93 5.35 -8.78
N GLN A 178 32.29 6.48 -9.38
CA GLN A 178 33.11 7.52 -8.77
C GLN A 178 32.46 8.01 -7.48
N ARG A 179 33.21 7.82 -6.40
CA ARG A 179 33.06 8.48 -5.11
C ARG A 179 33.60 9.90 -5.28
N GLY A 180 32.71 10.86 -5.48
CA GLY A 180 33.04 12.28 -5.36
C GLY A 180 32.83 12.69 -3.91
N ASP A 181 33.90 12.62 -3.13
CA ASP A 181 34.07 13.42 -1.92
C ASP A 181 34.55 14.80 -2.40
N ASP A 182 33.76 15.84 -2.17
CA ASP A 182 34.22 17.23 -2.13
C ASP A 182 33.56 17.88 -0.90
N GLU A 183 34.33 17.95 0.19
CA GLU A 183 34.25 19.03 1.18
C GLU A 183 34.64 20.33 0.42
N VAL A 184 34.05 21.50 0.61
CA VAL A 184 34.23 22.45 1.71
C VAL A 184 33.35 23.66 1.37
N GLU A 185 32.64 24.24 2.36
CA GLU A 185 32.64 25.69 2.65
C GLU A 185 31.66 25.96 3.80
N ALA A 186 32.26 26.32 4.94
CA ALA A 186 31.60 26.87 6.10
C ALA A 186 32.22 28.25 6.35
N ALA A 187 31.42 29.32 6.27
CA ALA A 187 31.60 30.55 7.04
C ALA A 187 30.50 31.57 6.73
N GLY A 188 30.04 32.28 7.77
CA GLY A 188 29.71 33.70 7.63
C GLY A 188 28.30 34.13 8.00
N GLU A 189 28.11 34.44 9.28
CA GLU A 189 27.08 35.35 9.80
C GLU A 189 27.31 36.79 9.28
N GLY A 190 26.24 37.58 9.10
CA GLY A 190 26.37 39.02 8.81
C GLY A 190 25.09 39.71 8.35
N GLU A 191 24.68 40.74 9.08
CA GLU A 191 23.41 41.49 9.05
C GLU A 191 23.21 42.50 7.90
N THR A 192 21.92 42.80 7.67
CA THR A 192 21.26 44.03 7.14
C THR A 192 21.89 44.89 6.04
N THR A 193 21.10 45.13 4.98
CA THR A 193 20.84 46.49 4.46
C THR A 193 19.44 46.58 3.81
N ALA A 194 18.86 47.77 3.90
CA ALA A 194 17.46 48.08 3.63
C ALA A 194 17.16 48.51 2.18
N ALA A 195 15.91 48.25 1.78
CA ALA A 195 14.99 49.04 0.95
C ALA A 195 15.40 49.55 -0.45
N ALA A 196 14.73 49.04 -1.49
CA ALA A 196 14.16 49.83 -2.59
C ALA A 196 13.07 49.03 -3.31
N GLY A 197 11.88 49.63 -3.49
CA GLY A 197 10.66 48.95 -3.90
C GLY A 197 10.58 48.55 -5.38
N GLN A 198 9.83 47.47 -5.63
CA GLN A 198 9.13 47.19 -6.90
C GLN A 198 7.96 46.22 -6.64
N ARG A 199 6.87 46.44 -7.38
CA ARG A 199 5.50 45.87 -7.33
C ARG A 199 5.35 44.39 -6.89
N PRO A 200 4.21 43.99 -6.29
CA PRO A 200 3.96 42.62 -5.88
C PRO A 200 3.77 41.71 -7.11
N ALA A 201 4.78 40.88 -7.40
CA ALA A 201 4.65 39.74 -8.29
C ALA A 201 4.10 38.53 -7.49
N PRO A 202 3.19 37.71 -8.04
CA PRO A 202 2.56 36.64 -7.28
C PRO A 202 3.55 35.52 -6.96
N ALA A 203 3.64 35.20 -5.66
CA ALA A 203 4.03 33.92 -5.05
C ALA A 203 5.16 33.11 -5.73
N ARG A 204 6.41 33.46 -5.47
CA ARG A 204 7.56 32.50 -5.53
C ARG A 204 8.04 32.05 -4.14
N GLY A 205 7.31 32.40 -3.08
CA GLY A 205 7.72 32.20 -1.68
C GLY A 205 7.66 30.78 -1.13
N GLY A 206 7.03 29.82 -1.82
CA GLY A 206 6.91 28.44 -1.32
C GLY A 206 8.19 27.61 -1.43
N ARG A 207 9.01 27.85 -2.46
CA ARG A 207 10.21 27.03 -2.75
C ARG A 207 11.34 27.20 -1.74
N SER A 208 11.52 28.43 -1.21
CA SER A 208 12.64 28.75 -0.34
C SER A 208 12.37 28.47 1.15
N ALA A 209 11.11 28.35 1.56
CA ALA A 209 10.73 28.22 2.97
C ALA A 209 10.96 26.80 3.54
N ILE A 210 11.00 25.77 2.68
CA ILE A 210 11.07 24.36 3.12
C ILE A 210 12.44 23.71 2.82
N GLY A 211 13.34 24.39 2.11
CA GLY A 211 14.71 23.90 1.87
C GLY A 211 14.78 22.59 1.06
N LEU A 212 13.85 22.38 0.13
CA LEU A 212 13.90 21.25 -0.79
C LEU A 212 14.99 21.48 -1.84
N THR A 213 15.74 20.43 -2.13
CA THR A 213 16.68 20.40 -3.26
C THR A 213 15.92 20.24 -4.57
N GLU A 214 16.56 20.63 -5.68
CA GLU A 214 15.98 20.48 -7.02
C GLU A 214 15.55 19.03 -7.32
N ARG A 215 16.36 18.04 -6.92
CA ARG A 215 16.02 16.63 -7.11
C ARG A 215 14.84 16.17 -6.26
N GLU A 216 14.72 16.66 -5.03
CA GLU A 216 13.55 16.37 -4.18
C GLU A 216 12.27 17.00 -4.74
N LEU A 217 12.37 18.19 -5.33
CA LEU A 217 11.24 18.84 -6.00
C LEU A 217 10.81 18.08 -7.25
N GLN A 218 11.76 17.65 -8.10
CA GLN A 218 11.47 16.83 -9.28
C GLN A 218 10.76 15.52 -8.90
N VAL A 219 11.21 14.87 -7.82
CA VAL A 219 10.54 13.68 -7.28
C VAL A 219 9.12 14.01 -6.80
N LEU A 220 8.92 15.14 -6.11
CA LEU A 220 7.60 15.59 -5.65
C LEU A 220 6.64 15.87 -6.82
N LEU A 221 7.12 16.47 -7.91
CA LEU A 221 6.33 16.73 -9.12
C LEU A 221 5.90 15.43 -9.80
N GLY A 222 6.85 14.52 -10.04
CA GLY A 222 6.51 13.19 -10.57
C GLY A 222 5.58 12.42 -9.64
N MET A 223 5.66 12.65 -8.32
CA MET A 223 4.72 12.08 -7.37
C MET A 223 3.28 12.59 -7.57
N ALA A 224 3.12 13.90 -7.75
CA ALA A 224 1.84 14.56 -7.96
C ALA A 224 1.19 14.20 -9.31
N GLU A 225 2.00 13.91 -10.33
CA GLU A 225 1.55 13.39 -11.62
C GLU A 225 1.14 11.90 -11.57
N GLY A 226 1.27 11.25 -10.41
CA GLY A 226 0.86 9.85 -10.21
C GLY A 226 1.89 8.81 -10.65
N LYS A 227 3.10 9.22 -11.04
CA LYS A 227 4.16 8.32 -11.55
C LYS A 227 4.76 7.44 -10.45
N SER A 228 4.91 6.15 -10.68
CA SER A 228 5.65 5.24 -9.79
C SER A 228 7.13 5.66 -9.64
N ASN A 229 7.80 5.17 -8.60
CA ASN A 229 9.22 5.47 -8.39
C ASN A 229 10.10 4.97 -9.56
N ALA A 230 9.69 3.88 -10.22
CA ALA A 230 10.36 3.36 -11.40
C ALA A 230 10.21 4.30 -12.60
N GLU A 231 9.02 4.86 -12.81
CA GLU A 231 8.76 5.84 -13.88
C GLU A 231 9.50 7.15 -13.62
N ILE A 232 9.47 7.67 -12.39
CA ILE A 232 10.24 8.85 -11.99
C ILE A 232 11.75 8.61 -12.20
N GLY A 233 12.25 7.41 -11.88
CA GLY A 233 13.65 7.07 -12.09
C GLY A 233 14.04 7.11 -13.57
N ARG A 234 13.19 6.56 -14.45
CA ARG A 234 13.41 6.60 -15.90
C ARG A 234 13.46 8.03 -16.43
N GLU A 235 12.58 8.91 -15.97
CA GLU A 235 12.53 10.31 -16.43
C GLU A 235 13.68 11.17 -15.90
N LEU A 236 14.11 10.90 -14.67
CA LEU A 236 15.22 11.62 -14.04
C LEU A 236 16.60 11.01 -14.32
N PHE A 237 16.65 9.93 -15.13
CA PHE A 237 17.85 9.15 -15.46
C PHE A 237 18.59 8.61 -14.22
N VAL A 238 17.84 8.09 -13.25
CA VAL A 238 18.36 7.50 -12.00
C VAL A 238 17.67 6.16 -11.68
N SER A 239 18.26 5.35 -10.80
CA SER A 239 17.64 4.10 -10.37
C SER A 239 16.41 4.36 -9.48
N GLU A 240 15.50 3.39 -9.43
CA GLU A 240 14.33 3.45 -8.53
C GLU A 240 14.75 3.63 -7.05
N ASP A 241 15.84 2.99 -6.64
CA ASP A 241 16.34 3.09 -5.26
C ASP A 241 16.92 4.47 -4.94
N THR A 242 17.50 5.15 -5.95
CA THR A 242 17.89 6.56 -5.83
C THR A 242 16.65 7.45 -5.64
N VAL A 243 15.56 7.20 -6.38
CA VAL A 243 14.29 7.90 -6.18
C VAL A 243 13.73 7.66 -4.77
N LYS A 244 13.74 6.43 -4.27
CA LYS A 244 13.33 6.11 -2.88
C LYS A 244 14.16 6.87 -1.85
N THR A 245 15.46 7.04 -2.11
CA THR A 245 16.35 7.79 -1.23
C THR A 245 15.99 9.27 -1.21
N HIS A 246 15.75 9.89 -2.37
CA HIS A 246 15.27 11.27 -2.44
C HIS A 246 13.88 11.43 -1.81
N ALA A 247 12.97 10.48 -2.03
CA ALA A 247 11.63 10.47 -1.42
C ALA A 247 11.68 10.48 0.11
N ARG A 248 12.54 9.65 0.73
CA ARG A 248 12.71 9.64 2.19
C ARG A 248 13.18 10.99 2.74
N ARG A 249 14.14 11.63 2.06
CA ARG A 249 14.66 12.95 2.47
C ARG A 249 13.59 14.05 2.28
N LEU A 250 12.89 14.02 1.15
CA LEU A 250 11.73 14.87 0.85
C LEU A 250 10.66 14.76 1.95
N PHE A 251 10.25 13.54 2.31
CA PHE A 251 9.21 13.32 3.32
C PHE A 251 9.62 13.88 4.68
N ARG A 252 10.87 13.65 5.10
CA ARG A 252 11.41 14.22 6.33
C ARG A 252 11.38 15.76 6.32
N LYS A 253 11.76 16.38 5.21
CA LYS A 253 11.75 17.86 5.07
C LYS A 253 10.35 18.45 5.06
N LEU A 254 9.38 17.75 4.45
CA LEU A 254 7.97 18.18 4.41
C LEU A 254 7.19 17.82 5.69
N GLY A 255 7.78 17.06 6.63
CA GLY A 255 7.03 16.47 7.74
C GLY A 255 5.96 15.46 7.29
N ALA A 256 6.09 14.97 6.05
CA ALA A 256 5.16 14.02 5.45
C ALA A 256 5.48 12.59 5.92
N ARG A 257 4.43 11.79 6.08
CA ARG A 257 4.54 10.41 6.56
C ARG A 257 4.54 9.39 5.42
N ASP A 258 3.98 9.79 4.29
CA ASP A 258 3.77 8.97 3.11
C ASP A 258 3.71 9.86 1.87
N ARG A 259 3.61 9.22 0.70
CA ARG A 259 3.62 9.86 -0.60
C ARG A 259 2.41 10.79 -0.80
N ALA A 260 1.21 10.38 -0.39
CA ALA A 260 0.01 11.18 -0.57
C ALA A 260 0.06 12.44 0.30
N HIS A 261 0.53 12.29 1.55
CA HIS A 261 0.77 13.41 2.45
C HIS A 261 1.84 14.36 1.90
N ALA A 262 2.91 13.85 1.29
CA ALA A 262 3.94 14.68 0.67
C ALA A 262 3.38 15.50 -0.49
N VAL A 263 2.58 14.88 -1.37
CA VAL A 263 1.90 15.56 -2.49
C VAL A 263 0.92 16.61 -1.97
N ALA A 264 0.08 16.27 -0.99
CA ALA A 264 -0.87 17.21 -0.38
C ALA A 264 -0.16 18.38 0.32
N ALA A 265 0.97 18.11 0.99
CA ALA A 265 1.82 19.15 1.57
C ALA A 265 2.45 20.04 0.48
N GLY A 266 2.86 19.44 -0.64
CA GLY A 266 3.34 20.15 -1.83
C GLY A 266 2.29 21.10 -2.43
N PHE A 267 1.04 20.65 -2.57
CA PHE A 267 -0.07 21.51 -3.01
C PHE A 267 -0.36 22.64 -2.02
N ARG A 268 -0.42 22.35 -0.71
CA ARG A 268 -0.63 23.38 0.32
C ARG A 268 0.49 24.41 0.36
N ALA A 269 1.72 23.99 0.09
CA ALA A 269 2.90 24.86 0.05
C ALA A 269 3.08 25.60 -1.28
N GLY A 270 2.22 25.36 -2.28
CA GLY A 270 2.34 25.95 -3.62
C GLY A 270 3.58 25.49 -4.39
N LEU A 271 4.10 24.31 -4.05
CA LEU A 271 5.25 23.68 -4.72
C LEU A 271 4.83 22.88 -5.95
N VAL A 272 3.56 22.48 -6.00
CA VAL A 272 2.95 21.68 -7.05
C VAL A 272 1.60 22.29 -7.40
N THR A 273 1.22 22.23 -8.68
CA THR A 273 0.05 22.90 -9.26
C THR A 273 -0.80 21.93 -10.03
#